data_AF-A0A925F744-F1
#
_entry.id   AF-A0A925F744-F1
#
_cell.length_a   1.000
_cell.length_b   1.000
_cell.length_c   1.000
_cell.angle_alpha   90.00
_cell.angle_beta   90.00
_cell.angle_gamma   90.00
#
_symmetry.space_group_name_H-M   'P 1'
#
loop_
_entity.id
_entity.type
_entity.pdbx_description
1 polymer ?
#
loop_
_entity_poly.entity_id
_entity_poly.type
_entity_poly.pdbx_seq_one_letter_code
_entity_poly.pdbx_strand_id
1 'polypeptide(L)'
;MSFTEVGTITARTVTYKDADGDGGAAPTIGKLSLAPNKTYDLTVQILDETKTPVANVGDEVAEEKDEHLFVYTPTPANLMTVTITDKDSRNFPVGLSGKAVTGAAGTGKLQVVLRHQPPVGGNPVKNGTPGPGGSDFDGIFDVEIK
;
A
#
# COMPACT_ATOMS: atom_id res chain seq x y z
N MET A 1 -6.50 -2.78 -1.81
CA MET A 1 -5.54 -3.76 -1.23
C MET A 1 -6.25 -5.06 -0.95
N SER A 2 -5.56 -6.19 -1.12
CA SER A 2 -6.03 -7.54 -0.79
C SER A 2 -5.08 -8.19 0.21
N PHE A 3 -5.64 -8.89 1.20
CA PHE A 3 -4.94 -9.64 2.24
C PHE A 3 -5.44 -11.08 2.20
N THR A 4 -4.64 -11.98 1.63
CA THR A 4 -4.99 -13.41 1.49
C THR A 4 -4.35 -14.18 2.62
N GLU A 5 -5.12 -14.85 3.48
CA GLU A 5 -4.56 -15.62 4.60
C GLU A 5 -3.68 -16.75 4.05
N VAL A 6 -2.42 -16.80 4.50
CA VAL A 6 -1.41 -17.75 4.01
C VAL A 6 -1.91 -19.18 4.23
N GLY A 7 -1.81 -20.01 3.19
CA GLY A 7 -2.30 -21.39 3.20
C GLY A 7 -3.80 -21.52 2.91
N THR A 8 -4.46 -20.43 2.54
CA THR A 8 -5.87 -20.41 2.14
C THR A 8 -6.07 -19.61 0.85
N ILE A 9 -7.29 -19.59 0.34
CA ILE A 9 -7.74 -18.68 -0.72
C ILE A 9 -8.63 -17.55 -0.18
N THR A 10 -8.75 -17.43 1.14
CA THR A 10 -9.63 -16.46 1.79
C THR A 10 -8.96 -15.08 1.77
N ALA A 11 -9.47 -14.20 0.92
CA ALA A 11 -9.02 -12.82 0.83
C ALA A 11 -9.93 -11.87 1.62
N ARG A 12 -9.31 -10.91 2.30
CA ARG A 12 -9.95 -9.71 2.87
C ARG A 12 -9.47 -8.51 2.09
N THR A 13 -10.39 -7.70 1.58
CA THR A 13 -10.07 -6.54 0.76
C THR A 13 -10.46 -5.25 1.46
N VAL A 14 -9.70 -4.18 1.21
CA VAL A 14 -10.03 -2.82 1.61
C VAL A 14 -9.71 -1.86 0.48
N THR A 15 -10.57 -0.86 0.29
CA THR A 15 -10.49 0.12 -0.80
C THR A 15 -10.48 1.53 -0.25
N TYR A 16 -9.64 2.37 -0.85
CA TYR A 16 -9.71 3.82 -0.76
C TYR A 16 -10.12 4.30 -2.15
N LYS A 17 -11.20 5.07 -2.23
CA LYS A 17 -11.71 5.59 -3.50
C LYS A 17 -11.91 7.09 -3.39
N ASP A 18 -11.22 7.81 -4.25
CA ASP A 18 -11.41 9.24 -4.46
C ASP A 18 -11.85 9.42 -5.92
N ALA A 19 -13.02 10.03 -6.14
CA ALA A 19 -13.65 10.10 -7.45
C ALA A 19 -13.36 11.42 -8.17
N ASP A 20 -12.93 12.46 -7.47
CA ASP A 20 -12.65 13.79 -8.00
C ASP A 20 -11.24 14.30 -7.64
N GLY A 21 -10.49 13.57 -6.83
CA GLY A 21 -9.09 13.82 -6.53
C GLY A 21 -8.90 14.91 -5.48
N ASP A 22 -7.64 15.33 -5.32
CA ASP A 22 -7.24 16.28 -4.29
C ASP A 22 -8.06 17.59 -4.33
N GLY A 23 -8.57 17.99 -3.17
CA GLY A 23 -9.37 19.21 -3.00
C GLY A 23 -10.86 19.07 -3.34
N GLY A 24 -11.28 17.89 -3.79
CA GLY A 24 -12.67 17.52 -4.04
C GLY A 24 -13.43 17.01 -2.82
N ALA A 25 -14.36 16.09 -3.05
CA ALA A 25 -15.09 15.39 -2.00
C ALA A 25 -14.16 14.49 -1.19
N ALA A 26 -14.53 14.25 0.07
CA ALA A 26 -13.78 13.30 0.88
C ALA A 26 -13.80 11.90 0.25
N PRO A 27 -12.68 11.16 0.29
CA PRO A 27 -12.60 9.81 -0.24
C PRO A 27 -13.54 8.87 0.52
N THR A 28 -14.06 7.87 -0.18
CA THR A 28 -14.73 6.73 0.44
C THR A 28 -13.70 5.69 0.83
N ILE A 29 -13.57 5.42 2.13
CA ILE A 29 -12.57 4.49 2.68
C ILE A 29 -13.27 3.32 3.35
N GLY A 30 -12.90 2.10 2.97
CA GLY A 30 -13.38 0.88 3.60
C GLY A 30 -12.70 0.60 4.95
N LYS A 31 -13.35 -0.21 5.79
CA LYS A 31 -12.75 -0.76 7.02
C LYS A 31 -12.12 -2.11 6.73
N LEU A 32 -10.86 -2.31 7.11
CA LEU A 32 -10.16 -3.58 6.99
C LEU A 32 -10.44 -4.45 8.22
N SER A 33 -10.91 -5.68 8.02
CA SER A 33 -11.05 -6.68 9.08
C SER A 33 -10.20 -7.91 8.81
N LEU A 34 -9.32 -8.25 9.75
CA LEU A 34 -8.41 -9.40 9.68
C LEU A 34 -8.54 -10.26 10.94
N ALA A 35 -8.23 -11.55 10.84
CA ALA A 35 -8.13 -12.44 12.01
C ALA A 35 -6.82 -12.20 12.81
N PRO A 36 -6.84 -12.39 14.14
CA PRO A 36 -5.68 -12.22 15.02
C PRO A 36 -4.63 -13.31 14.84
N ASN A 37 -3.35 -12.94 15.03
CA ASN A 37 -2.20 -13.84 15.00
C ASN A 37 -2.09 -14.65 13.69
N LYS A 38 -2.38 -13.99 12.56
CA LYS A 38 -2.35 -14.58 11.22
C LYS A 38 -1.33 -13.88 10.34
N THR A 39 -0.90 -14.61 9.31
CA THR A 39 -0.07 -14.07 8.23
C THR A 39 -0.90 -13.98 6.96
N TYR A 40 -0.81 -12.87 6.27
CA TYR A 40 -1.49 -12.61 5.00
C TYR A 40 -0.48 -12.25 3.92
N ASP A 41 -0.70 -12.74 2.71
CA ASP A 41 -0.09 -12.18 1.51
C ASP A 41 -0.85 -10.89 1.14
N LEU A 42 -0.12 -9.78 1.09
CA LEU A 42 -0.60 -8.45 0.75
C LEU A 42 -0.34 -8.17 -0.73
N THR A 43 -1.36 -7.68 -1.43
CA THR A 43 -1.23 -7.08 -2.76
C THR A 43 -1.95 -5.73 -2.85
N VAL A 44 -1.37 -4.82 -3.63
CA VAL A 44 -1.95 -3.50 -3.94
C VAL A 44 -2.34 -3.45 -5.41
N GLN A 45 -3.49 -2.84 -5.67
CA GLN A 45 -3.95 -2.49 -7.01
C GLN A 45 -4.35 -1.02 -7.00
N ILE A 46 -3.97 -0.31 -8.05
CA ILE A 46 -4.24 1.12 -8.23
C ILE A 46 -4.95 1.27 -9.56
N LEU A 47 -6.12 1.90 -9.56
CA LEU A 47 -6.97 2.03 -10.73
C LEU A 47 -7.31 3.49 -10.98
N ASP A 48 -7.27 3.90 -12.25
CA ASP A 48 -7.89 5.14 -12.72
C ASP A 48 -9.24 4.79 -13.34
N GLU A 49 -10.29 4.94 -12.52
CA GLU A 49 -11.68 4.68 -12.90
C GLU A 49 -12.30 5.81 -13.76
N THR A 50 -11.56 6.90 -14.02
CA THR A 50 -12.03 7.99 -14.90
C THR A 50 -11.86 7.64 -16.39
N LYS A 51 -11.05 6.64 -16.71
CA LYS A 51 -10.80 6.16 -18.08
C LYS A 51 -11.79 5.09 -18.51
N THR A 52 -11.97 4.94 -19.81
CA THR A 52 -12.77 3.86 -20.41
C THR A 52 -11.98 3.23 -21.56
N PRO A 53 -11.46 1.99 -21.41
CA PRO A 53 -11.57 1.12 -20.22
C PRO A 53 -10.83 1.69 -18.99
N VAL A 54 -11.21 1.22 -17.78
CA VAL A 54 -10.51 1.55 -16.53
C VAL A 54 -9.03 1.20 -16.68
N ALA A 55 -8.14 2.14 -16.36
CA ALA A 55 -6.71 1.93 -16.47
C ALA A 55 -6.14 1.37 -15.16
N ASN A 56 -5.24 0.40 -15.25
CA ASN A 56 -4.51 -0.12 -14.10
C ASN A 56 -3.20 0.67 -13.94
N VAL A 57 -3.26 1.75 -13.16
CA VAL A 57 -2.08 2.60 -12.87
C VAL A 57 -1.03 1.84 -12.05
N GLY A 58 -1.41 0.72 -11.42
CA GLY A 58 -0.44 -0.19 -10.80
C GLY A 58 0.62 -0.72 -11.77
N ASP A 59 0.32 -0.78 -13.07
CA ASP A 59 1.28 -1.20 -14.10
C ASP A 59 2.37 -0.13 -14.33
N GLU A 60 2.00 1.16 -14.30
CA GLU A 60 2.96 2.27 -14.38
C GLU A 60 3.89 2.29 -13.17
N VAL A 61 3.34 2.08 -11.95
CA VAL A 61 4.15 1.96 -10.73
C VAL A 61 5.11 0.77 -10.79
N ALA A 62 4.70 -0.33 -11.41
CA ALA A 62 5.54 -1.51 -11.60
C ALA A 62 6.64 -1.29 -12.65
N GLU A 63 6.35 -0.55 -13.72
CA GLU A 63 7.33 -0.14 -14.73
C GLU A 63 8.35 0.85 -14.14
N GLU A 64 7.89 1.82 -13.37
CA GLU A 64 8.70 2.85 -12.68
C GLU A 64 9.12 2.43 -11.26
N LYS A 65 9.31 1.13 -11.03
CA LYS A 65 9.63 0.58 -9.69
C LYS A 65 10.93 1.12 -9.08
N ASP A 66 11.84 1.62 -9.90
CA ASP A 66 13.09 2.26 -9.47
C ASP A 66 12.86 3.68 -8.90
N GLU A 67 11.62 4.18 -8.94
CA GLU A 67 11.23 5.50 -8.46
C GLU A 67 10.15 5.41 -7.37
N HIS A 68 9.34 4.35 -7.36
CA HIS A 68 8.20 4.23 -6.44
C HIS A 68 8.48 3.42 -5.18
N LEU A 69 7.92 3.85 -4.04
CA LEU A 69 7.95 3.13 -2.76
C LEU A 69 6.61 3.24 -2.01
N PHE A 70 5.94 2.11 -1.78
CA PHE A 70 4.89 2.02 -0.77
C PHE A 70 5.47 1.92 0.64
N VAL A 71 4.89 2.67 1.56
CA VAL A 71 5.22 2.69 2.99
C VAL A 71 3.98 2.37 3.79
N TYR A 72 4.10 1.43 4.74
CA TYR A 72 3.00 0.92 5.55
C TYR A 72 3.27 1.19 7.02
N THR A 73 2.44 2.02 7.65
CA THR A 73 2.64 2.45 9.04
C THR A 73 1.40 2.12 9.90
N PRO A 74 1.43 1.01 10.67
CA PRO A 74 0.35 0.64 11.57
C PRO A 74 0.37 1.47 12.86
N THR A 75 -0.82 1.79 13.38
CA THR A 75 -1.01 2.46 14.67
C THR A 75 -2.11 1.74 15.48
N PRO A 76 -1.80 1.21 16.68
CA PRO A 76 -0.49 1.18 17.30
C PRO A 76 0.51 0.31 16.52
N ALA A 77 1.81 0.53 16.74
CA ALA A 77 2.87 -0.16 15.99
C ALA A 77 2.83 -1.70 16.14
N ASN A 78 2.25 -2.21 17.23
CA ASN A 78 2.08 -3.65 17.48
C ASN A 78 0.75 -4.22 16.92
N LEU A 79 -0.07 -3.42 16.24
CA LEU A 79 -1.31 -3.90 15.62
C LEU A 79 -1.02 -4.94 14.55
N MET A 80 -0.03 -4.67 13.70
CA MET A 80 0.47 -5.59 12.69
C MET A 80 1.89 -5.22 12.27
N THR A 81 2.56 -6.10 11.55
CA THR A 81 3.81 -5.81 10.86
C THR A 81 3.64 -6.08 9.38
N VAL A 82 4.02 -5.13 8.53
CA VAL A 82 4.03 -5.31 7.07
C VAL A 82 5.48 -5.41 6.60
N THR A 83 5.78 -6.49 5.89
CA THR A 83 7.09 -6.74 5.26
C THR A 83 6.92 -6.73 3.74
N ILE A 84 7.60 -5.82 3.06
CA ILE A 84 7.58 -5.73 1.60
C ILE A 84 8.41 -6.87 0.99
N THR A 85 7.89 -7.51 -0.05
CA THR A 85 8.51 -8.68 -0.68
C THR A 85 9.01 -8.45 -2.10
N ASP A 86 8.46 -7.47 -2.82
CA ASP A 86 8.90 -7.07 -4.15
C ASP A 86 10.00 -6.01 -4.08
N LYS A 87 10.86 -6.06 -5.10
CA LYS A 87 12.06 -5.24 -5.18
C LYS A 87 12.25 -4.63 -6.57
N ASP A 88 12.87 -3.46 -6.56
CA ASP A 88 13.29 -2.73 -7.75
C ASP A 88 14.57 -3.34 -8.36
N SER A 89 15.09 -2.76 -9.44
CA SER A 89 16.29 -3.25 -10.12
C SER A 89 17.57 -3.15 -9.25
N ARG A 90 17.52 -2.32 -8.21
CA ARG A 90 18.63 -2.04 -7.27
C ARG A 90 18.40 -2.68 -5.89
N ASN A 91 17.47 -3.63 -5.79
CA ASN A 91 17.16 -4.40 -4.59
C ASN A 91 16.55 -3.56 -3.43
N PHE A 92 16.00 -2.38 -3.73
CA PHE A 92 15.16 -1.61 -2.80
C PHE A 92 13.70 -2.06 -2.84
N PRO A 93 12.96 -1.93 -1.73
CA PRO A 93 11.54 -2.29 -1.69
C PRO A 93 10.70 -1.42 -2.63
N VAL A 94 9.67 -2.01 -3.22
CA VAL A 94 8.65 -1.30 -4.03
C VAL A 94 7.33 -1.29 -3.27
N GLY A 95 6.85 -2.45 -2.81
CA GLY A 95 5.72 -2.56 -1.89
C GLY A 95 4.36 -2.70 -2.57
N LEU A 96 4.31 -3.10 -3.84
CA LEU A 96 3.07 -3.60 -4.45
C LEU A 96 2.70 -4.98 -3.90
N SER A 97 3.68 -5.70 -3.33
CA SER A 97 3.48 -6.99 -2.66
C SER A 97 4.15 -7.03 -1.29
N GLY A 98 3.56 -7.79 -0.37
CA GLY A 98 4.16 -7.97 0.95
C GLY A 98 3.55 -9.10 1.75
N LYS A 99 3.98 -9.19 3.00
CA LYS A 99 3.36 -10.02 4.05
C LYS A 99 2.91 -9.14 5.19
N ALA A 100 1.67 -9.30 5.63
CA ALA A 100 1.15 -8.67 6.83
C ALA A 100 0.97 -9.73 7.92
N VAL A 101 1.61 -9.52 9.07
CA VAL A 101 1.44 -10.37 10.27
C VAL A 101 0.62 -9.58 11.29
N THR A 102 -0.57 -10.08 11.62
CA THR A 102 -1.46 -9.44 12.59
C THR A 102 -1.07 -9.78 14.03
N GLY A 103 -1.23 -8.82 14.93
CA GLY A 103 -1.12 -9.03 16.37
C GLY A 103 -2.37 -9.66 16.98
N ALA A 104 -2.54 -9.44 18.28
CA ALA A 104 -3.75 -9.81 19.01
C ALA A 104 -4.98 -9.01 18.54
N ALA A 105 -6.17 -9.45 18.94
CA ALA A 105 -7.41 -8.74 18.65
C ALA A 105 -7.35 -7.29 19.17
N GLY A 106 -7.84 -6.37 18.36
CA GLY A 106 -7.72 -4.94 18.64
C GLY A 106 -8.11 -4.08 17.44
N THR A 107 -8.17 -2.78 17.66
CA THR A 107 -8.48 -1.80 16.62
C THR A 107 -7.35 -0.81 16.46
N GLY A 108 -7.24 -0.23 15.28
CA GLY A 108 -6.23 0.77 14.99
C GLY A 108 -6.34 1.26 13.56
N LYS A 109 -5.23 1.77 13.04
CA LYS A 109 -5.13 2.35 11.70
C LYS A 109 -3.93 1.80 10.97
N LEU A 110 -4.00 1.76 9.64
CA LEU A 110 -2.87 1.53 8.75
C LEU A 110 -2.76 2.72 7.81
N GLN A 111 -1.73 3.54 7.97
CA GLN A 111 -1.39 4.54 6.97
C GLN A 111 -0.61 3.87 5.85
N VAL A 112 -0.98 4.19 4.61
CA VAL A 112 -0.33 3.70 3.39
C VAL A 112 0.04 4.91 2.55
N VAL A 113 1.32 5.05 2.25
CA VAL A 113 1.85 6.17 1.46
C VAL A 113 2.56 5.62 0.22
N LEU A 114 2.20 6.10 -0.97
CA LEU A 114 3.00 5.91 -2.17
C LEU A 114 3.95 7.09 -2.30
N ARG A 115 5.25 6.82 -2.27
CA ARG A 115 6.31 7.81 -2.48
C ARG A 115 6.81 7.72 -3.91
N HIS A 116 6.93 8.88 -4.57
CA HIS A 116 7.60 9.04 -5.86
C HIS A 116 8.98 9.66 -5.65
N GLN A 117 10.02 8.95 -6.05
CA GLN A 117 11.43 9.27 -5.80
C GLN A 117 12.22 9.31 -7.12
N PRO A 118 11.82 10.17 -8.08
CA PRO A 118 12.40 10.21 -9.42
C PRO A 118 13.85 10.72 -9.39
N PRO A 119 14.67 10.39 -10.40
CA PRO A 119 16.02 10.92 -10.52
C PRO A 119 16.07 12.45 -10.44
N VAL A 120 17.02 12.98 -9.67
CA VAL A 120 17.27 14.41 -9.56
C VAL A 120 18.55 14.75 -10.33
N GLY A 121 18.41 15.56 -11.38
CA GLY A 121 19.52 15.87 -12.29
C GLY A 121 20.06 14.63 -13.01
N GLY A 122 19.20 13.66 -13.31
CA GLY A 122 19.56 12.39 -13.95
C GLY A 122 20.15 11.34 -13.00
N ASN A 123 20.32 11.63 -11.72
CA ASN A 123 20.84 10.69 -10.73
C ASN A 123 19.72 10.05 -9.92
N PRO A 124 19.62 8.70 -9.86
CA PRO A 124 18.60 8.03 -9.06
C PRO A 124 18.70 8.40 -7.57
N VAL A 125 17.58 8.76 -6.93
CA VAL A 125 17.55 9.18 -5.51
C VAL A 125 16.84 8.20 -4.58
N LYS A 126 16.02 7.30 -5.12
CA LYS A 126 15.41 6.21 -4.35
C LYS A 126 16.49 5.41 -3.62
N ASN A 127 16.31 5.27 -2.31
CA ASN A 127 17.25 4.62 -1.40
C ASN A 127 16.58 3.59 -0.46
N GLY A 128 15.35 3.19 -0.78
CA GLY A 128 14.57 2.24 0.02
C GLY A 128 13.97 2.82 1.31
N THR A 129 14.08 4.13 1.53
CA THR A 129 13.47 4.82 2.68
C THR A 129 12.41 5.82 2.22
N PRO A 130 11.48 6.25 3.10
CA PRO A 130 10.45 7.23 2.72
C PRO A 130 10.98 8.64 2.43
N GLY A 131 12.22 8.95 2.86
CA GLY A 131 12.75 10.31 2.91
C GLY A 131 12.83 11.04 1.55
N PRO A 132 13.42 10.44 0.50
CA PRO A 132 13.49 11.08 -0.81
C PRO A 132 12.11 11.34 -1.43
N GLY A 133 12.05 12.35 -2.30
CA GLY A 133 10.91 12.57 -3.20
C GLY A 133 9.64 13.16 -2.58
N GLY A 134 8.51 12.93 -3.25
CA GLY A 134 7.16 13.37 -2.87
C GLY A 134 6.22 12.20 -2.57
N SER A 135 5.00 12.50 -2.14
CA SER A 135 3.95 11.48 -1.98
C SER A 135 2.95 11.65 -3.12
N ASP A 136 2.63 10.57 -3.82
CA ASP A 136 1.55 10.52 -4.82
C ASP A 136 0.23 10.10 -4.19
N PHE A 137 0.29 9.40 -3.06
CA PHE A 137 -0.86 8.94 -2.30
C PHE A 137 -0.54 8.90 -0.81
N ASP A 138 -1.48 9.31 0.03
CA ASP A 138 -1.43 9.14 1.48
C ASP A 138 -2.85 8.82 2.00
N GLY A 139 -3.07 7.56 2.34
CA GLY A 139 -4.37 7.06 2.78
C GLY A 139 -4.29 6.37 4.13
N ILE A 140 -5.27 6.63 4.99
CA ILE A 140 -5.38 6.00 6.31
C ILE A 140 -6.60 5.08 6.33
N PHE A 141 -6.36 3.80 6.59
CA PHE A 141 -7.39 2.78 6.68
C PHE A 141 -7.68 2.45 8.15
N ASP A 142 -8.95 2.39 8.52
CA ASP A 142 -9.34 1.80 9.81
C ASP A 142 -9.17 0.28 9.74
N VAL A 143 -8.56 -0.27 10.78
CA VAL A 143 -8.23 -1.69 10.91
C VAL A 143 -8.86 -2.26 12.17
N GLU A 144 -9.47 -3.42 12.04
CA GLU A 144 -9.99 -4.23 13.13
C GLU A 144 -9.44 -5.66 13.01
N ILE A 145 -8.81 -6.12 14.08
CA ILE A 145 -8.33 -7.49 14.22
C ILE A 145 -9.29 -8.23 15.15
N LYS A 146 -10.00 -9.24 14.63
CA LYS A 146 -11.01 -10.02 15.36
C LYS A 146 -11.21 -11.43 14.83
#